data_AF-A0A839LMG3-F1
#
_entry.id   AF-A0A839LMG3-F1
#
_cell.length_a   1.000
_cell.length_b   1.000
_cell.length_c   1.000
_cell.angle_alpha   90.00
_cell.angle_beta   90.00
_cell.angle_gamma   90.00
#
_symmetry.space_group_name_H-M   'P 1'
#
loop_
_entity.id
_entity.type
_entity.pdbx_description
1 polymer ?
#
loop_
_entity_poly.entity_id
_entity_poly.type
_entity_poly.pdbx_seq_one_letter_code
_entity_poly.pdbx_strand_id
1 'polypeptide(L)' 'MNSTPRYPRDLIGYGEHPPHAQWPGQARIAVQFVLNYEEGGEN' A
#
# COMPACT_ATOMS: atom_id res chain seq x y z
N MET A 1 13.90 -26.84 -6.99
CA MET A 1 13.91 -26.22 -5.66
C MET A 1 12.78 -25.23 -5.63
N ASN A 2 11.66 -25.57 -4.99
CA ASN A 2 10.45 -24.77 -5.04
C ASN A 2 10.61 -23.58 -4.08
N SER A 3 10.78 -22.37 -4.62
CA SER A 3 11.24 -21.17 -3.91
C SER A 3 10.10 -20.31 -3.35
N THR A 4 8.93 -20.89 -3.06
CA THR A 4 7.81 -20.18 -2.44
C THR A 4 7.74 -20.50 -0.94
N PRO A 5 7.83 -19.49 -0.05
CA PRO A 5 7.63 -19.73 1.38
C PRO A 5 6.22 -20.30 1.59
N ARG A 6 6.09 -21.26 2.53
CA ARG A 6 4.83 -21.91 2.91
C ARG A 6 3.74 -20.91 3.36
N TYR A 7 4.11 -19.66 3.60
CA TYR A 7 3.21 -18.56 3.92
C TYR A 7 3.34 -17.46 2.86
N PRO A 8 2.28 -17.19 2.07
CA PRO A 8 2.35 -16.29 0.92
C PRO A 8 2.23 -14.81 1.28
N ARG A 9 2.25 -14.46 2.57
CA ARG A 9 2.07 -13.09 3.04
C ARG A 9 3.38 -12.57 3.62
N ASP A 10 3.69 -11.32 3.28
CA ASP A 10 4.67 -10.55 4.02
C ASP A 10 4.05 -10.14 5.37
N LEU A 11 4.61 -10.65 6.46
CA LEU A 11 4.15 -10.36 7.82
C LEU A 11 4.91 -9.19 8.46
N ILE A 12 6.02 -8.75 7.86
CA ILE A 12 6.95 -7.80 8.48
C ILE A 12 6.84 -6.44 7.80
N GLY A 13 6.74 -6.39 6.47
CA GLY A 13 6.74 -5.15 5.71
C GLY A 13 7.98 -4.30 6.01
N TYR A 14 7.79 -3.01 6.27
CA TYR A 14 8.89 -2.08 6.54
C TYR A 14 9.54 -2.21 7.93
N GLY A 15 8.96 -2.99 8.85
CA GLY A 15 9.49 -3.13 10.21
C GLY A 15 9.56 -1.81 10.98
N GLU A 16 10.56 -1.67 11.86
CA GLU A 16 10.75 -0.53 12.77
C GLU A 16 11.14 0.79 12.09
N HIS A 17 11.83 0.75 10.94
CA HIS A 17 12.45 1.91 10.30
C HIS A 17 11.97 2.06 8.85
N PRO A 18 10.74 2.56 8.61
CA PRO A 18 10.23 2.76 7.26
C PRO A 18 11.00 3.85 6.51
N PRO A 19 11.06 3.78 5.15
CA PRO A 19 11.74 4.77 4.36
C PRO A 19 11.06 6.14 4.47
N HIS A 20 11.86 7.20 4.44
CA HIS A 20 11.33 8.56 4.37
C HIS A 20 10.73 8.82 2.97
N ALA A 21 9.44 9.16 2.91
CA ALA A 21 8.67 9.20 1.66
C ALA A 21 9.09 10.29 0.66
N GLN A 22 9.76 11.36 1.11
CA GLN A 22 10.27 12.46 0.27
C GLN A 22 9.23 13.05 -0.69
N TRP A 23 8.04 13.38 -0.17
CA TRP A 23 6.97 13.96 -0.98
C TRP A 23 7.41 15.28 -1.66
N PRO A 24 6.86 15.59 -2.86
CA PRO A 24 7.17 16.84 -3.54
C PRO A 24 6.99 18.07 -2.65
N GLY A 25 7.88 19.06 -2.80
CA GLY A 25 7.83 20.29 -2.01
C GLY A 25 8.08 20.10 -0.50
N GLN A 26 8.70 18.99 -0.10
CA GLN A 26 8.93 18.63 1.31
C GLN A 26 7.62 18.53 2.12
N ALA A 27 6.53 18.12 1.47
CA ALA A 27 5.25 17.92 2.14
C ALA A 27 5.37 16.86 3.25
N ARG A 28 4.74 17.14 4.40
CA ARG A 28 4.77 16.25 5.57
C ARG A 28 3.78 15.09 5.47
N ILE A 29 2.76 15.23 4.63
CA ILE A 29 1.70 14.25 4.42
C ILE A 29 1.22 14.31 2.97
N ALA A 30 0.84 13.17 2.41
CA ALA A 30 0.10 13.08 1.15
C ALA A 30 -1.38 12.86 1.47
N VAL A 31 -2.26 13.66 0.87
CA VAL A 31 -3.72 13.49 0.96
C VAL A 31 -4.21 12.95 -0.37
N GLN A 32 -5.01 11.89 -0.34
CA GLN A 32 -5.50 11.21 -1.55
C GLN A 32 -7.03 11.02 -1.44
N PHE A 33 -7.77 11.71 -2.31
CA PHE A 33 -9.22 11.58 -2.41
C PHE A 33 -9.56 10.41 -3.33
N VAL A 34 -10.25 9.40 -2.80
CA VAL A 34 -10.82 8.30 -3.57
C VAL A 34 -12.31 8.56 -3.76
N LEU A 35 -12.78 8.56 -5.01
CA LEU A 35 -14.20 8.50 -5.32
C LEU A 35 -14.45 7.16 -6.00
N ASN A 36 -15.12 6.27 -5.26
CA ASN A 36 -15.66 5.06 -5.85
C ASN A 36 -17.04 5.40 -6.42
N TYR A 37 -17.33 4.85 -7.58
CA TYR A 37 -18.66 4.87 -8.18
C TYR A 37 -18.98 3.43 -8.55
N GLU A 38 -19.83 2.80 -7.75
CA GLU A 38 -20.15 1.37 -7.81
C GLU A 38 -21.66 1.14 -8.01
N GLU A 39 -22.44 2.22 -8.00
CA GLU A 39 -23.88 2.21 -8.22
C GLU A 39 -24.22 1.61 -9.60
N GLY A 40 -25.10 0.61 -9.60
CA GLY A 40 -25.56 -0.08 -10.81
C GLY A 40 -24.76 -1.31 -11.25
N GLY A 41 -23.82 -1.80 -10.43
CA GLY A 41 -23.01 -3.01 -10.71
C GLY A 41 -23.71 -4.36 -10.51
N GLU A 42 -25.04 -4.39 -10.49
CA GLU A 42 -25.85 -5.52 -10.03
C GLU A 42 -26.49 -6.39 -11.14
N ASN A 43 -25.89 -6.44 -12.35
CA ASN A 43 -26.32 -7.36 -13.44
C ASN A 43 -25.52 -8.66 -13.50
#